data_AF-A0A9D2JDG3-F1
#
_entry.id   AF-A0A9D2JDG3-F1
#
_cell.length_a   1.000
_cell.length_b   1.000
_cell.length_c   1.000
_cell.angle_alpha   90.00
_cell.angle_beta   90.00
_cell.angle_gamma   90.00
#
_symmetry.space_group_name_H-M   'P 1'
#
loop_
_entity.id
_entity.type
_entity.pdbx_description
1 polymer ?
#
loop_
_entity_poly.entity_id
_entity_poly.type
_entity_poly.pdbx_seq_one_letter_code
_entity_poly.pdbx_strand_id
1 'polypeptide(L)'
;MPALQIRDLPQGLYDELRLRAEREHRSLAQQATVAIEQHLRLVPPTEQPARPLTEEEERQARIAKRKAIFARIDAMPKVEIPDDFPDIVEIIHEGREERLDRIGRECGLWPDS
;
A
#
# COMPACT_ATOMS: atom_id res chain seq x y z
N MET A 1 11.98 -4.69 -16.50
CA MET A 1 12.25 -4.64 -15.04
C MET A 1 11.28 -3.66 -14.42
N PRO A 2 10.66 -3.95 -13.26
CA PRO A 2 9.78 -3.00 -12.59
C PRO A 2 10.56 -1.74 -12.19
N ALA A 3 9.96 -0.57 -12.38
CA ALA A 3 10.55 0.70 -11.96
C ALA A 3 10.03 1.08 -10.57
N LEU A 4 10.93 1.38 -9.63
CA LEU A 4 10.59 1.89 -8.29
C LEU A 4 10.73 3.42 -8.30
N GLN A 5 9.63 4.12 -7.98
CA GLN A 5 9.64 5.57 -7.80
C GLN A 5 9.48 5.89 -6.30
N ILE A 6 10.41 6.68 -5.75
CA ILE A 6 10.35 7.14 -4.36
C ILE A 6 9.78 8.55 -4.35
N ARG A 7 8.61 8.73 -3.73
CA ARG A 7 7.96 10.04 -3.56
C ARG A 7 8.45 10.69 -2.26
N ASP A 8 8.50 12.03 -2.26
CA ASP A 8 8.80 12.85 -1.07
C ASP A 8 10.10 12.46 -0.35
N LEU A 9 11.16 12.16 -1.12
CA LEU A 9 12.47 11.84 -0.54
C LEU A 9 13.04 13.09 0.17
N PRO A 10 13.33 13.03 1.48
CA PRO A 10 13.90 14.16 2.19
C PRO A 10 15.23 14.60 1.59
N GLN A 11 15.44 15.91 1.46
CA GLN A 11 16.63 16.46 0.80
C GLN A 11 17.94 15.93 1.40
N GLY A 12 18.05 15.86 2.73
CA GLY A 12 19.25 15.32 3.38
C GLY A 12 19.55 13.86 3.01
N LEU A 13 18.52 13.04 2.83
CA LEU A 13 18.70 11.63 2.44
C LEU A 13 19.11 11.52 0.96
N TYR A 14 18.58 12.39 0.10
CA TYR A 14 19.03 12.50 -1.28
C TYR A 14 20.52 12.88 -1.36
N ASP A 15 20.94 13.88 -0.58
CA ASP A 15 22.32 14.36 -0.56
C ASP A 15 23.28 13.27 -0.06
N GLU A 16 22.90 12.52 0.97
CA GLU A 16 23.67 11.36 1.45
C GLU A 16 23.80 10.25 0.40
N LEU A 17 22.70 9.92 -0.29
CA LEU A 17 22.72 8.93 -1.37
C LEU A 17 23.63 9.37 -2.51
N ARG A 18 23.55 10.65 -2.89
CA ARG A 18 24.38 11.23 -3.94
C ARG A 18 25.86 11.20 -3.57
N LEU A 19 26.21 11.62 -2.36
CA LEU A 19 27.60 11.61 -1.88
C LEU A 19 28.18 10.18 -1.89
N ARG A 20 27.40 9.18 -1.46
CA ARG A 20 27.82 7.77 -1.51
C ARG A 20 27.94 7.26 -2.94
N ALA A 21 27.04 7.64 -3.84
CA ALA A 21 27.09 7.26 -5.25
C ALA A 21 28.36 7.80 -5.92
N GLU A 22 28.70 9.07 -5.68
CA GLU A 22 29.92 9.70 -6.18
C GLU A 22 31.18 9.01 -5.64
N ARG A 23 31.22 8.70 -4.34
CA ARG A 23 32.36 8.03 -3.70
C ARG A 23 32.59 6.61 -4.22
N GLU A 24 31.53 5.89 -4.52
CA GLU A 24 31.58 4.49 -4.98
C GLU A 24 31.56 4.37 -6.52
N HIS A 25 31.58 5.51 -7.23
CA HIS A 25 31.50 5.60 -8.71
C HIS A 25 30.29 4.85 -9.30
N ARG A 26 29.14 4.96 -8.64
CA ARG A 26 27.87 4.33 -9.05
C ARG A 26 26.86 5.37 -9.49
N SER A 27 25.89 4.95 -10.31
CA SER A 27 24.72 5.80 -10.55
C SER A 27 23.88 5.90 -9.28
N LEU A 28 23.09 6.98 -9.15
CA LEU A 28 22.21 7.18 -8.00
C LEU A 28 21.21 6.03 -7.84
N ALA A 29 20.67 5.52 -8.95
CA ALA A 29 19.76 4.37 -8.95
C ALA A 29 20.43 3.09 -8.45
N GLN A 30 21.66 2.81 -8.90
CA GLN A 30 22.43 1.66 -8.41
C GLN A 30 22.75 1.78 -6.92
N GLN A 31 23.13 2.98 -6.46
CA GLN A 31 23.40 3.23 -5.06
C GLN A 31 22.14 3.07 -4.20
N ALA A 32 20.97 3.48 -4.69
CA ALA A 32 19.69 3.24 -4.02
C ALA A 32 19.39 1.74 -3.90
N THR A 33 19.60 0.96 -4.97
CA THR A 33 19.45 -0.51 -4.92
C THR A 33 20.38 -1.14 -3.88
N VAL A 34 21.67 -0.78 -3.89
CA VAL A 34 22.63 -1.31 -2.91
C VAL A 34 22.24 -0.94 -1.48
N ALA A 35 21.79 0.29 -1.25
CA ALA A 35 21.33 0.72 0.07
C ALA A 35 20.12 -0.08 0.55
N ILE A 36 19.15 -0.36 -0.34
CA ILE A 36 17.98 -1.19 -0.04
C ILE A 36 18.39 -2.63 0.26
N GLU A 37 19.25 -3.23 -0.56
CA GLU A 37 19.75 -4.60 -0.35
C GLU A 37 20.49 -4.75 0.98
N GLN A 38 21.35 -3.78 1.32
CA GLN A 38 22.06 -3.77 2.60
C GLN A 38 21.10 -3.64 3.78
N HIS A 39 20.10 -2.77 3.66
CA HIS A 39 19.08 -2.61 4.70
C HIS A 39 18.27 -3.89 4.91
N LEU A 40 17.82 -4.55 3.83
CA LEU A 40 17.08 -5.81 3.89
C LEU A 40 17.91 -6.99 4.44
N ARG A 41 19.24 -6.91 4.41
CA ARG A 41 20.11 -7.91 5.07
C ARG A 41 20.25 -7.65 6.57
N LEU A 42 20.20 -6.39 7.00
CA LEU A 42 20.35 -5.97 8.39
C LEU A 42 19.03 -6.06 9.16
N VAL A 43 17.92 -5.78 8.49
CA VAL A 43 16.59 -5.99 9.02
C VAL A 43 16.26 -7.46 8.72
N PRO A 44 16.32 -8.37 9.72
CA PRO A 44 15.69 -9.67 9.51
C PRO A 44 14.26 -9.41 9.03
N PRO A 45 13.68 -10.23 8.15
CA PRO A 45 12.26 -10.10 7.84
C PRO A 45 11.59 -9.96 9.19
N THR A 46 10.89 -8.85 9.42
CA THR A 46 9.91 -8.84 10.50
C THR A 46 8.99 -9.98 10.10
N GLU A 47 9.24 -11.17 10.64
CA GLU A 47 8.19 -12.03 11.10
C GLU A 47 7.29 -11.04 11.83
N GLN A 48 6.20 -10.62 11.18
CA GLN A 48 5.08 -10.09 11.91
C GLN A 48 4.99 -11.04 13.08
N PRO A 49 5.21 -10.60 14.34
CA PRO A 49 5.33 -11.52 15.44
C PRO A 49 4.12 -12.40 15.30
N ALA A 50 4.34 -13.69 15.00
CA ALA A 50 3.26 -14.64 14.91
C ALA A 50 2.57 -14.42 16.23
N ARG A 51 1.37 -13.80 16.21
CA ARG A 51 0.73 -13.32 17.44
C ARG A 51 0.86 -14.50 18.39
N PRO A 52 1.46 -14.32 19.58
CA PRO A 52 1.80 -15.44 20.42
C PRO A 52 0.59 -16.36 20.45
N LEU A 53 0.80 -17.67 20.27
CA LEU A 53 -0.23 -18.67 20.48
C LEU A 53 -0.67 -18.49 21.93
N THR A 54 -1.64 -17.61 22.12
CA THR A 54 -2.17 -17.27 23.41
C THR A 54 -2.84 -18.51 23.99
N GLU A 55 -3.03 -18.50 25.30
CA GLU A 55 -3.75 -19.55 26.02
C GLU A 55 -4.98 -20.00 25.21
N GLU A 56 -5.21 -21.31 25.17
CA GLU A 56 -6.27 -21.94 24.37
C GLU A 56 -7.60 -21.19 24.48
N GLU A 57 -7.90 -20.70 25.67
CA GLU A 57 -9.07 -19.90 26.02
C GLU A 57 -9.18 -18.60 25.22
N GLU A 58 -8.09 -17.85 25.06
CA GLU A 58 -8.09 -16.64 24.24
C GLU A 58 -8.28 -16.96 22.75
N ARG A 59 -7.74 -18.09 22.27
CA ARG A 59 -7.97 -18.53 20.89
C ARG A 59 -9.44 -18.86 20.68
N GLN A 60 -10.05 -19.61 21.60
CA GLN A 60 -11.47 -19.93 21.55
C GLN A 60 -12.34 -18.68 21.66
N ALA A 61 -12.00 -17.72 22.52
CA ALA A 61 -12.72 -16.45 22.64
C ALA A 61 -12.72 -15.65 21.33
N ARG A 62 -11.58 -15.61 20.61
CA ARG A 62 -11.48 -14.98 19.28
C ARG A 62 -12.33 -15.71 18.24
N ILE A 63 -12.30 -17.04 18.23
CA ILE A 63 -13.10 -17.85 17.31
C ILE A 63 -14.60 -17.62 17.59
N ALA A 64 -15.01 -17.63 18.85
CA ALA A 64 -16.38 -17.37 19.26
C ALA A 64 -16.84 -15.96 18.84
N LYS A 65 -16.01 -14.93 19.10
CA LYS A 65 -16.30 -13.55 18.69
C LYS A 65 -16.44 -13.43 17.18
N ARG A 66 -15.54 -14.06 16.42
CA ARG A 66 -15.62 -14.08 14.95
C ARG A 66 -16.92 -14.75 14.49
N LYS A 67 -17.25 -15.93 15.01
CA LYS A 67 -18.50 -16.64 14.68
C LYS A 67 -19.76 -15.81 15.00
N ALA A 68 -19.78 -15.13 16.15
CA ALA A 68 -20.89 -14.27 16.54
C ALA A 68 -21.07 -13.08 15.59
N ILE A 69 -19.98 -12.47 15.12
CA ILE A 69 -20.04 -11.40 14.12
C ILE A 69 -20.62 -11.91 12.81
N PHE A 70 -20.16 -13.06 12.31
CA PHE A 70 -20.69 -13.64 11.08
C PHE A 70 -22.16 -14.03 11.21
N ALA A 71 -22.55 -14.68 12.31
CA ALA A 71 -23.96 -14.98 12.57
C ALA A 71 -24.83 -13.72 12.61
N ARG A 72 -24.31 -12.62 13.16
CA ARG A 72 -25.00 -11.31 13.14
C ARG A 72 -25.16 -10.78 11.72
N ILE A 73 -24.13 -10.89 10.88
CA ILE A 73 -24.17 -10.45 9.47
C ILE A 73 -25.16 -11.32 8.67
N ASP A 74 -25.13 -12.64 8.86
CA ASP A 74 -26.02 -13.57 8.16
C ASP A 74 -27.49 -13.36 8.53
N ALA A 75 -27.76 -12.89 9.75
CA ALA A 75 -29.10 -12.55 10.20
C ALA A 75 -29.59 -11.18 9.71
N MET A 76 -28.70 -10.34 9.13
CA MET A 76 -29.12 -9.07 8.54
C MET A 76 -29.87 -9.33 7.23
N PRO A 77 -30.89 -8.51 6.91
CA PRO A 77 -31.56 -8.60 5.62
C PRO A 77 -30.52 -8.38 4.52
N LYS A 78 -30.53 -9.26 3.52
CA LYS A 78 -29.67 -9.09 2.34
C LYS A 78 -30.08 -7.82 1.63
N VAL A 79 -29.09 -6.99 1.29
CA VAL A 79 -29.30 -5.84 0.43
C VAL A 79 -29.43 -6.38 -0.99
N GLU A 80 -30.61 -6.24 -1.59
CA GLU A 80 -30.79 -6.46 -3.01
C GLU A 80 -30.10 -5.32 -3.75
N ILE A 81 -29.07 -5.68 -4.52
CA ILE A 81 -28.35 -4.73 -5.36
C ILE A 81 -29.12 -4.69 -6.69
N PRO A 82 -29.57 -3.52 -7.17
CA PRO A 82 -30.21 -3.40 -8.48
C PRO A 82 -29.31 -3.95 -9.60
N ASP A 83 -29.90 -4.54 -10.63
CA ASP A 83 -29.13 -5.09 -11.77
C ASP A 83 -28.35 -4.00 -12.52
N ASP A 84 -28.83 -2.75 -12.49
CA ASP A 84 -28.18 -1.58 -13.08
C ASP A 84 -27.09 -0.97 -12.17
N PHE A 85 -26.80 -1.58 -11.02
CA PHE A 85 -25.75 -1.09 -10.14
C PHE A 85 -24.38 -1.34 -10.79
N PRO A 86 -23.50 -0.32 -10.86
CA PRO A 86 -22.25 -0.43 -11.59
C PRO A 86 -21.33 -1.50 -10.98
N ASP A 87 -20.58 -2.18 -11.84
CA ASP A 87 -19.62 -3.17 -11.38
C ASP A 87 -18.54 -2.49 -10.53
N ILE A 88 -18.02 -3.22 -9.54
CA ILE A 88 -16.98 -2.74 -8.63
C ILE A 88 -15.75 -2.27 -9.42
N VAL A 89 -15.43 -2.97 -10.51
CA VAL A 89 -14.32 -2.60 -11.39
C VAL A 89 -14.59 -1.24 -12.03
N GLU A 90 -15.80 -1.01 -12.55
CA GLU A 90 -16.19 0.27 -13.16
C GLU A 90 -16.15 1.42 -12.15
N ILE A 91 -16.68 1.22 -10.93
CA ILE A 91 -16.63 2.21 -9.84
C ILE A 91 -15.17 2.60 -9.52
N ILE A 92 -14.27 1.61 -9.45
CA ILE A 92 -12.85 1.87 -9.18
C ILE A 92 -12.19 2.62 -10.35
N HIS A 93 -12.54 2.29 -11.59
CA HIS A 93 -12.02 2.97 -12.78
C HIS A 93 -12.50 4.42 -12.85
N GLU A 94 -13.79 4.67 -12.71
CA GLU A 94 -14.38 6.01 -12.69
C GLU A 94 -13.72 6.87 -11.59
N GLY A 95 -13.63 6.35 -10.37
CA GLY A 95 -12.95 7.06 -9.27
C GLY A 95 -11.44 7.24 -9.47
N ARG A 96 -10.79 6.54 -10.43
CA ARG A 96 -9.41 6.81 -10.86
C ARG A 96 -9.35 7.89 -11.92
N GLU A 97 -10.21 7.83 -12.92
CA GLU A 97 -10.30 8.84 -13.98
C GLU A 97 -10.65 10.22 -13.38
N GLU A 98 -11.67 10.33 -12.51
CA GLU A 98 -12.02 11.58 -11.83
C GLU A 98 -10.86 12.17 -11.02
N ARG A 99 -10.03 11.31 -10.42
CA ARG A 99 -8.85 11.73 -9.67
C ARG A 99 -7.74 12.21 -10.60
N LEU A 100 -7.52 11.50 -11.71
CA LEU A 100 -6.51 11.86 -12.71
C LEU A 100 -6.87 13.18 -13.39
N ASP A 101 -8.14 13.36 -13.74
CA ASP A 101 -8.66 14.61 -14.30
C ASP A 101 -8.47 15.79 -13.35
N ARG A 102 -8.78 15.61 -12.07
CA ARG A 102 -8.55 16.63 -11.04
C ARG A 102 -7.07 16.99 -10.93
N ILE A 103 -6.19 15.99 -10.83
CA ILE A 103 -4.73 16.21 -10.79
C ILE A 103 -4.27 16.91 -12.07
N GLY A 104 -4.80 16.49 -13.22
CA GLY A 104 -4.50 17.06 -14.52
C GLY A 104 -4.85 18.54 -14.63
N ARG A 105 -6.01 18.95 -14.12
CA ARG A 105 -6.42 20.36 -14.01
C ARG A 105 -5.56 21.14 -13.02
N GLU A 106 -5.34 20.60 -11.82
CA GLU A 106 -4.51 21.23 -10.78
C GLU A 106 -3.06 21.46 -11.24
N CYS A 107 -2.51 20.52 -12.02
CA CYS A 107 -1.17 20.63 -12.59
C CYS A 107 -1.12 21.42 -13.92
N GLY A 108 -2.25 21.94 -14.41
CA GLY A 108 -2.32 22.70 -15.67
C GLY A 108 -2.05 21.87 -16.93
N LEU A 109 -2.19 20.55 -16.84
CA LEU A 109 -1.98 19.60 -17.95
C LEU A 109 -3.24 19.46 -18.84
N TRP A 110 -4.41 19.80 -18.30
CA TRP A 110 -5.68 19.86 -19.04
C TRP A 110 -6.30 21.26 -18.86
N PRO A 111 -6.43 22.07 -19.93
CA PRO A 111 -7.11 23.35 -19.86
C PRO A 111 -8.62 23.16 -19.71
N ASP A 112 -9.27 24.01 -18.91
CA ASP A 112 -10.73 24.06 -18.83
C ASP A 112 -11.27 24.46 -20.22
N SER A 113 -12.13 23.60 -20.80
CA SER A 113 -12.86 23.90 -22.04
C SER A 113 -14.14 24.67 -21.76
#